data_AF-A0A8H6ANA3-F1
#
_entry.id   AF-A0A8H6ANA3-F1
#
_cell.length_a   1.000
_cell.length_b   1.000
_cell.length_c   1.000
_cell.angle_alpha   90.00
_cell.angle_beta   90.00
_cell.angle_gamma   90.00
#
_symmetry.space_group_name_H-M   'P 1'
#
loop_
_entity.id
_entity.type
_entity.pdbx_description
1 polymer ?
#
loop_
_entity_poly.entity_id
_entity_poly.type
_entity_poly.pdbx_seq_one_letter_code
_entity_poly.pdbx_strand_id
1 'polypeptide(L)'
;MEQIHEYFDDLITERIAFLDPLKHDNLLVDDETFSRSKRYFWATSTLKELDAVIPENIQHITELINQRELTPVAGDEVGFVEASRKRMRQFFEQLKEIAERLRDKRQEALDLRDGLFNVSAVVESRAATRLGENAKLLTFVSIFFLPLRFVW
;
A
#
# COMPACT_ATOMS: atom_id res chain seq x y z
N MET A 1 18.04 1.26 -4.98
CA MET A 1 16.68 0.73 -5.23
C MET A 1 16.34 -0.41 -4.27
N GLU A 2 17.26 -1.32 -3.97
CA GLU A 2 17.08 -2.38 -2.96
C GLU A 2 16.61 -1.84 -1.59
N GLN A 3 17.20 -0.72 -1.16
CA GLN A 3 16.79 0.01 0.06
C GLN A 3 15.34 0.51 0.05
N ILE A 4 14.78 0.82 -1.12
CA ILE A 4 13.39 1.29 -1.25
C ILE A 4 12.45 0.10 -1.04
N HIS A 5 12.79 -1.04 -1.63
CA HIS A 5 12.03 -2.27 -1.43
C HIS A 5 12.05 -2.70 0.04
N GLU A 6 13.23 -2.78 0.68
CA GLU A 6 13.34 -3.11 2.11
C GLU A 6 12.57 -2.12 2.99
N TYR A 7 12.64 -0.83 2.69
CA TYR A 7 11.88 0.18 3.41
C TYR A 7 10.36 -0.04 3.31
N PHE A 8 9.83 -0.34 2.11
CA PHE A 8 8.41 -0.66 1.95
C PHE A 8 8.03 -2.01 2.55
N ASP A 9 8.94 -2.97 2.55
CA ASP A 9 8.74 -4.28 3.19
C ASP A 9 8.61 -4.11 4.71
N ASP A 10 9.44 -3.28 5.34
CA ASP A 10 9.31 -2.95 6.76
C ASP A 10 8.11 -2.04 7.06
N LEU A 11 7.79 -1.11 6.15
CA LEU A 11 6.69 -0.17 6.33
C LEU A 11 5.31 -0.84 6.20
N ILE A 12 5.17 -1.79 5.27
CA ILE A 12 3.92 -2.48 4.96
C ILE A 12 3.77 -3.72 5.83
N THR A 13 4.86 -4.47 6.05
CA THR A 13 4.75 -5.76 6.71
C THR A 13 4.79 -5.62 8.23
N GLU A 14 3.62 -5.67 8.86
CA GLU A 14 3.46 -5.87 10.30
C GLU A 14 3.67 -7.36 10.65
N ARG A 15 4.84 -7.90 10.24
CA ARG A 15 5.20 -9.34 10.20
C ARG A 15 5.09 -10.06 11.55
N ILE A 16 4.99 -9.29 12.63
CA ILE A 16 4.97 -9.76 14.02
C ILE A 16 3.53 -10.07 14.49
N ALA A 17 2.50 -9.56 13.81
CA ALA A 17 1.11 -9.73 14.24
C ALA A 17 0.47 -11.06 13.80
N PHE A 18 1.02 -11.75 12.80
CA PHE A 18 0.45 -13.01 12.29
C PHE A 18 0.41 -14.15 13.32
N LEU A 19 1.29 -14.14 14.32
CA LEU A 19 1.43 -15.22 15.30
C LEU A 19 0.65 -14.96 16.61
N ASP A 20 0.01 -13.80 16.73
CA ASP A 20 -0.73 -13.40 17.93
C ASP A 20 -2.11 -12.85 17.53
N PRO A 21 -3.19 -13.65 17.70
CA PRO A 21 -4.54 -13.26 17.31
C PRO A 21 -5.01 -11.94 17.93
N LEU A 22 -4.61 -11.63 19.17
CA LEU A 22 -5.01 -10.39 19.83
C LEU A 22 -4.29 -9.18 19.24
N LYS A 23 -3.01 -9.33 18.87
CA LYS A 23 -2.29 -8.28 18.14
C LYS A 23 -2.85 -8.12 16.73
N HIS A 24 -3.23 -9.21 16.08
CA HIS A 24 -3.87 -9.20 14.77
C HIS A 24 -5.23 -8.50 14.78
N ASP A 25 -6.06 -8.74 15.80
CA ASP A 25 -7.37 -8.07 15.93
C ASP A 25 -7.22 -6.55 16.11
N ASN A 26 -6.18 -6.10 16.80
CA ASN A 26 -5.86 -4.68 16.92
C ASN A 26 -5.47 -4.03 15.57
N LEU A 27 -5.12 -4.84 14.56
CA LEU A 27 -4.83 -4.36 13.20
C LEU A 27 -6.07 -4.17 12.34
N LEU A 28 -7.23 -4.68 12.76
CA LEU A 28 -8.46 -4.66 11.97
C LEU A 28 -9.13 -3.29 11.89
N VAL A 29 -8.93 -2.45 12.90
CA VAL A 29 -9.48 -1.10 12.99
C VAL A 29 -8.36 -0.12 13.26
N ASP A 30 -8.41 1.04 12.64
CA ASP A 30 -7.37 2.05 12.79
C ASP A 30 -7.33 2.64 14.21
N ASP A 31 -6.23 3.32 14.55
CA ASP A 31 -6.20 4.14 15.75
C ASP A 31 -6.99 5.45 15.56
N GLU A 32 -7.26 6.17 16.66
CA GLU A 32 -8.01 7.44 16.61
C GLU A 32 -7.36 8.52 15.72
N THR A 33 -6.06 8.39 15.46
CA THR A 33 -5.29 9.31 14.62
C THR A 33 -5.21 8.89 13.16
N PHE A 34 -5.85 7.77 12.81
CA PHE A 34 -5.83 7.13 11.49
C PHE A 34 -4.43 6.80 10.97
N SER A 35 -3.52 6.40 11.85
CA SER A 35 -2.10 6.22 11.53
C SER A 35 -1.89 5.16 10.45
N ARG A 36 -2.62 4.03 10.52
CA ARG A 36 -2.46 2.93 9.54
C ARG A 36 -3.07 3.29 8.20
N SER A 37 -4.25 3.91 8.18
CA SER A 37 -4.86 4.42 6.94
C SER A 37 -3.95 5.43 6.25
N LYS A 38 -3.36 6.37 6.99
CA LYS A 38 -2.38 7.34 6.45
C LYS A 38 -1.15 6.64 5.91
N ARG A 39 -0.63 5.63 6.62
CA ARG A 39 0.55 4.85 6.19
C ARG A 39 0.28 4.12 4.87
N TYR A 40 -0.81 3.37 4.78
CA TYR A 40 -1.16 2.66 3.54
C TYR A 40 -1.50 3.63 2.41
N PHE A 41 -2.16 4.76 2.70
CA PHE A 41 -2.41 5.80 1.71
C PHE A 41 -1.11 6.39 1.14
N TRP A 42 -0.15 6.70 2.01
CA TRP A 42 1.16 7.20 1.58
C TRP A 42 1.90 6.16 0.75
N ALA A 43 1.97 4.91 1.22
CA ALA A 43 2.63 3.82 0.50
C ALA A 43 2.01 3.57 -0.88
N THR A 44 0.68 3.48 -0.96
CA THR A 44 -0.03 3.27 -2.23
C THR A 44 0.17 4.43 -3.19
N SER A 45 0.18 5.67 -2.70
CA SER A 45 0.39 6.87 -3.52
C SER A 45 1.83 6.92 -4.07
N THR A 46 2.84 6.75 -3.22
CA THR A 46 4.24 6.75 -3.63
C THR A 46 4.56 5.60 -4.58
N LEU A 47 4.09 4.39 -4.28
CA LEU A 47 4.32 3.24 -5.16
C LEU A 47 3.61 3.40 -6.52
N LYS A 48 2.45 4.06 -6.55
CA LYS A 48 1.76 4.39 -7.80
C LYS A 48 2.56 5.36 -8.66
N GLU A 49 3.17 6.38 -8.06
CA GLU A 49 4.02 7.33 -8.79
C GLU A 49 5.27 6.63 -9.34
N LEU A 50 5.90 5.76 -8.55
CA LEU A 50 7.05 4.97 -9.00
C LEU A 50 6.69 4.02 -10.15
N ASP A 51 5.54 3.36 -10.07
CA ASP A 51 5.03 2.46 -11.11
C ASP A 51 4.69 3.19 -12.42
N ALA A 52 4.39 4.49 -12.39
CA ALA A 52 4.19 5.28 -13.60
C ALA A 52 5.53 5.61 -14.31
N VAL A 53 6.58 5.90 -13.54
CA VAL A 53 7.85 6.41 -14.07
C VAL A 53 8.80 5.29 -14.51
N ILE A 54 8.81 4.15 -13.81
CA ILE A 54 9.76 3.05 -14.07
C ILE A 54 9.56 2.39 -15.45
N PRO A 55 8.33 2.09 -15.92
CA PRO A 55 8.12 1.43 -17.21
C PRO A 55 8.56 2.28 -18.40
N GLU A 56 8.29 3.59 -18.39
CA GLU A 56 8.72 4.51 -19.45
C GLU A 56 10.25 4.54 -19.56
N ASN A 57 10.94 4.57 -18.42
CA ASN A 57 12.40 4.53 -18.38
C ASN A 57 12.95 3.19 -18.87
N ILE A 58 12.32 2.06 -18.51
CA ILE A 58 12.72 0.74 -19.02
C ILE A 58 12.53 0.67 -20.54
N GLN A 59 11.43 1.20 -21.06
CA GLN A 59 11.14 1.20 -22.49
C GLN A 59 12.17 2.01 -23.27
N HIS A 60 12.41 3.26 -22.89
CA HIS A 60 13.39 4.12 -23.55
C HIS A 60 14.77 3.49 -23.61
N ILE A 61 15.21 2.83 -22.53
CA ILE A 61 16.55 2.26 -22.53
C ILE A 61 16.60 0.95 -23.30
N THR A 62 15.52 0.18 -23.33
CA THR A 62 15.40 -0.99 -24.22
C THR A 62 15.51 -0.57 -25.70
N GLU A 63 14.85 0.52 -26.08
CA GLU A 63 14.94 1.09 -27.44
C GLU A 63 16.37 1.54 -27.77
N LEU A 64 17.05 2.23 -26.85
CA LEU A 64 18.44 2.66 -27.04
C LEU A 64 19.43 1.50 -27.17
N ILE A 65 19.23 0.41 -26.41
CA ILE A 65 20.07 -0.79 -26.51
C ILE A 65 19.89 -1.43 -27.88
N ASN A 66 18.65 -1.62 -28.33
CA ASN A 66 18.35 -2.26 -29.61
C ASN A 66 18.84 -1.44 -30.82
N GLN A 67 18.74 -0.11 -30.75
CA GLN A 67 19.28 0.77 -31.80
C GLN A 67 20.82 0.68 -31.92
N ARG A 68 21.52 0.49 -30.80
CA ARG A 68 22.98 0.36 -30.77
C ARG A 68 23.51 -1.01 -31.21
N GLU A 69 22.67 -2.04 -31.29
CA GLU A 69 23.09 -3.37 -31.76
C GLU A 69 23.21 -3.45 -33.29
N LEU A 70 22.60 -2.51 -34.02
CA LEU A 70 22.64 -2.44 -35.48
C LEU A 70 23.94 -1.83 -36.06
N THR A 71 24.82 -1.28 -35.21
CA THR A 71 26.11 -0.72 -35.65
C THR A 71 27.24 -1.73 -35.50
N PRO A 72 27.88 -2.19 -36.61
CA PRO A 72 28.97 -3.14 -36.53
C PRO A 72 30.22 -2.43 -36.01
N VAL A 73 30.65 -2.79 -34.79
CA VAL A 73 31.93 -2.37 -34.22
C VAL A 73 32.99 -3.34 -34.76
N ALA A 74 33.93 -2.84 -35.57
CA ALA A 74 35.03 -3.64 -36.11
C ALA A 74 36.32 -3.37 -35.30
N GLY A 75 36.95 -4.43 -34.77
CA GLY A 75 38.29 -4.36 -34.14
C GLY A 75 38.39 -4.95 -32.73
N ASP A 76 39.57 -4.82 -32.11
CA ASP A 76 39.94 -5.35 -30.78
C ASP A 76 39.08 -4.78 -29.62
N GLU A 77 38.28 -3.74 -29.90
CA GLU A 77 37.33 -3.10 -28.97
C GLU A 77 36.00 -3.88 -28.79
N VAL A 78 35.73 -4.90 -29.62
CA VAL A 78 34.49 -5.70 -29.57
C VAL A 78 34.28 -6.34 -28.20
N GLY A 79 35.33 -6.89 -27.59
CA GLY A 79 35.23 -7.54 -26.28
C GLY A 79 34.85 -6.58 -25.14
N PHE A 80 35.35 -5.34 -25.16
CA PHE A 80 35.03 -4.32 -24.15
C PHE A 80 33.59 -3.80 -24.31
N VAL A 81 33.15 -3.59 -25.56
CA VAL A 81 31.78 -3.17 -25.89
C VAL A 81 30.77 -4.27 -25.52
N GLU A 82 31.09 -5.53 -25.81
CA GLU A 82 30.22 -6.67 -25.54
C GLU A 82 30.09 -6.96 -24.02
N ALA A 83 31.19 -6.87 -23.26
CA ALA A 83 31.15 -6.94 -21.81
C ALA A 83 30.32 -5.80 -21.18
N SER A 84 30.42 -4.59 -21.73
CA SER A 84 29.64 -3.43 -21.28
C SER A 84 28.16 -3.56 -21.63
N ARG A 85 27.82 -4.09 -22.81
CA ARG A 85 26.44 -4.44 -23.20
C ARG A 85 25.85 -5.52 -22.27
N LYS A 86 26.63 -6.56 -21.94
CA LYS A 86 26.20 -7.61 -21.01
C LYS A 86 25.88 -7.06 -19.62
N ARG A 87 26.75 -6.20 -19.07
CA ARG A 87 26.49 -5.52 -17.79
C ARG A 87 25.22 -4.67 -17.86
N MET A 88 25.05 -3.89 -18.93
CA MET A 88 23.86 -3.07 -19.14
C MET A 88 22.59 -3.93 -19.11
N ARG A 89 22.56 -5.04 -19.87
CA ARG A 89 21.43 -5.99 -19.86
C ARG A 89 21.13 -6.54 -18.47
N GLN A 90 22.16 -6.91 -17.70
CA GLN A 90 21.97 -7.40 -16.34
C GLN A 90 21.33 -6.34 -15.42
N PHE A 91 21.80 -5.09 -15.49
CA PHE A 91 21.17 -3.98 -14.77
C PHE A 91 19.72 -3.75 -15.20
N PHE A 92 19.39 -3.94 -16.48
CA PHE A 92 18.01 -3.84 -16.97
C PHE A 92 17.08 -4.90 -16.41
N GLU A 93 17.53 -6.16 -16.41
CA GLU A 93 16.73 -7.24 -15.85
C GLU A 93 16.53 -7.07 -14.34
N GLN A 94 17.56 -6.60 -13.61
CA GLN A 94 17.41 -6.22 -12.20
C GLN A 94 16.41 -5.09 -12.00
N LEU A 95 16.42 -4.06 -12.85
CA LEU A 95 15.49 -2.94 -12.77
C LEU A 95 14.03 -3.40 -13.00
N LYS A 96 13.81 -4.29 -13.97
CA LYS A 96 12.49 -4.91 -14.22
C LYS A 96 12.03 -5.73 -13.03
N GLU A 97 12.90 -6.55 -12.47
CA GLU A 97 12.57 -7.36 -11.30
C GLU A 97 12.16 -6.50 -10.11
N ILE A 98 12.89 -5.40 -9.87
CA ILE A 98 12.53 -4.45 -8.80
C ILE A 98 11.20 -3.75 -9.10
N ALA A 99 10.93 -3.39 -10.36
CA ALA A 99 9.67 -2.79 -10.76
C ALA A 99 8.46 -3.70 -10.45
N GLU A 100 8.57 -4.98 -10.79
CA GLU A 100 7.54 -5.97 -10.49
C GLU A 100 7.34 -6.15 -8.99
N ARG A 101 8.43 -6.25 -8.21
CA ARG A 101 8.33 -6.32 -6.74
C ARG A 101 7.65 -5.09 -6.13
N LEU A 102 7.88 -3.89 -6.67
CA LEU A 102 7.21 -2.67 -6.21
C LEU A 102 5.71 -2.70 -6.53
N ARG A 103 5.31 -3.29 -7.67
CA ARG A 103 3.88 -3.51 -7.99
C ARG A 103 3.23 -4.47 -7.01
N ASP A 104 3.88 -5.60 -6.70
CA ASP A 104 3.37 -6.55 -5.72
C ASP A 104 3.18 -5.88 -4.36
N LYS A 105 4.16 -5.09 -3.91
CA LYS A 105 4.05 -4.31 -2.66
C LYS A 105 2.94 -3.28 -2.69
N ARG A 106 2.70 -2.65 -3.85
CA ARG A 106 1.57 -1.73 -4.02
C ARG A 106 0.24 -2.46 -3.87
N GLN A 107 0.12 -3.64 -4.46
CA GLN A 107 -1.09 -4.45 -4.34
C GLN A 107 -1.33 -4.88 -2.89
N GLU A 108 -0.28 -5.34 -2.20
CA GLU A 108 -0.35 -5.68 -0.77
C GLU A 108 -0.84 -4.50 0.07
N ALA A 109 -0.29 -3.30 -0.16
CA ALA A 109 -0.72 -2.08 0.54
C ALA A 109 -2.18 -1.67 0.21
N LEU A 110 -2.66 -1.93 -1.01
CA LEU A 110 -4.05 -1.72 -1.39
C LEU A 110 -4.98 -2.69 -0.65
N ASP A 111 -4.63 -3.97 -0.63
CA ASP A 111 -5.44 -5.01 0.01
C ASP A 111 -5.55 -4.76 1.53
N LEU A 112 -4.46 -4.36 2.17
CA LEU A 112 -4.44 -3.98 3.60
C LEU A 112 -5.30 -2.74 3.88
N ARG A 113 -5.19 -1.71 3.04
CA ARG A 113 -6.01 -0.50 3.14
C ARG A 113 -7.49 -0.81 3.02
N ASP A 114 -7.86 -1.59 2.01
CA ASP A 114 -9.25 -1.91 1.72
C ASP A 114 -9.84 -2.82 2.80
N GLY A 115 -9.05 -3.79 3.30
CA GLY A 115 -9.40 -4.59 4.48
C GLY A 115 -9.68 -3.73 5.71
N LEU A 116 -8.77 -2.79 6.04
CA LEU A 116 -8.90 -1.88 7.16
C LEU A 116 -10.17 -1.01 7.06
N PHE A 117 -10.45 -0.45 5.89
CA PHE A 117 -11.65 0.39 5.69
C PHE A 117 -12.94 -0.41 5.75
N ASN A 118 -12.97 -1.60 5.15
CA ASN A 118 -14.15 -2.46 5.20
C ASN A 118 -14.50 -2.86 6.64
N VAL A 119 -13.51 -3.24 7.44
CA VAL A 119 -13.75 -3.60 8.85
C VAL A 119 -14.11 -2.38 9.69
N SER A 120 -13.43 -1.25 9.50
CA SER A 120 -13.74 0.00 10.21
C SER A 120 -15.18 0.46 9.97
N ALA A 121 -15.66 0.40 8.73
CA ALA A 121 -17.04 0.74 8.39
C ALA A 121 -18.07 -0.15 9.11
N VAL A 122 -17.79 -1.46 9.24
CA VAL A 122 -18.66 -2.40 9.97
C VAL A 122 -18.68 -2.09 11.47
N VAL A 123 -17.52 -1.78 12.06
CA VAL A 123 -17.41 -1.44 13.48
C VAL A 123 -18.14 -0.13 13.79
N GLU A 124 -17.95 0.89 12.96
CA GLU A 124 -18.63 2.18 13.08
C GLU A 124 -20.15 2.03 12.94
N SER A 125 -20.61 1.23 11.97
CA SER A 125 -22.04 0.92 11.79
C SER A 125 -22.66 0.27 13.04
N ARG A 126 -21.95 -0.68 13.67
CA ARG A 126 -22.38 -1.30 14.93
C ARG A 126 -22.43 -0.31 16.08
N ALA A 127 -21.43 0.58 16.18
CA ALA A 127 -21.39 1.62 17.20
C ALA A 127 -22.55 2.62 17.03
N ALA A 128 -22.82 3.07 15.80
CA ALA A 128 -23.94 3.94 15.48
C ALA A 128 -25.29 3.29 15.80
N THR A 129 -25.46 1.99 15.51
CA THR A 129 -26.67 1.24 15.85
C THR A 129 -26.91 1.22 17.36
N ARG A 130 -25.88 0.87 18.15
CA ARG A 130 -25.97 0.87 19.62
C ARG A 130 -26.26 2.25 20.20
N LEU A 131 -25.65 3.29 19.63
CA LEU A 131 -25.92 4.67 20.03
C LEU A 131 -27.38 5.06 19.74
N GLY A 132 -27.90 4.65 18.59
CA GLY A 132 -29.31 4.85 18.23
C GLY A 132 -30.28 4.13 19.17
N GLU A 133 -29.94 2.90 19.60
CA GLU A 133 -30.71 2.18 20.61
C GLU A 133 -30.71 2.90 21.96
N ASN A 134 -29.54 3.38 22.41
CA ASN A 134 -29.42 4.16 23.65
C ASN A 134 -30.24 5.47 23.58
N ALA A 135 -30.19 6.17 22.45
CA ALA A 135 -30.98 7.37 22.23
C ALA A 135 -32.49 7.08 22.28
N LYS A 136 -32.95 5.99 21.64
CA LYS A 136 -34.36 5.55 21.71
C LYS A 136 -34.80 5.30 23.15
N LEU A 137 -34.00 4.56 23.93
CA LEU A 137 -34.31 4.30 25.34
C LEU A 137 -34.42 5.60 26.15
N LEU A 138 -33.47 6.52 25.97
CA LEU A 138 -33.50 7.83 26.62
C LEU A 138 -34.72 8.66 26.22
N THR A 139 -35.11 8.63 24.94
CA THR A 139 -36.32 9.29 24.43
C THR A 139 -37.57 8.70 25.07
N PHE A 140 -37.69 7.38 25.17
CA PHE A 140 -38.82 6.75 25.87
C PHE A 140 -38.91 7.23 27.33
N VAL A 141 -37.81 7.16 28.07
CA VAL A 141 -37.78 7.63 29.46
C VAL A 141 -38.15 9.12 29.54
N SER A 142 -37.66 9.95 28.63
CA SER A 142 -37.98 11.38 28.63
C SER A 142 -39.46 11.64 28.34
N ILE A 143 -40.05 10.99 27.34
CA ILE A 143 -41.47 11.17 26.98
C ILE A 143 -42.39 10.76 28.14
N PHE A 144 -42.08 9.66 28.83
CA PHE A 144 -42.91 9.21 29.93
C PHE A 144 -42.71 10.01 31.22
N PHE A 145 -41.45 10.31 31.59
CA PHE A 145 -41.14 10.87 32.91
C PHE A 145 -41.02 12.39 32.95
N LEU A 146 -40.72 13.06 31.83
CA LEU A 146 -40.66 14.52 31.79
C LEU A 146 -42.03 15.19 32.09
N PRO A 147 -43.16 14.77 31.49
CA PRO A 147 -44.47 15.35 31.82
C PRO A 147 -44.91 15.03 33.26
N LEU A 148 -44.54 13.87 33.80
CA LEU A 148 -44.86 13.50 35.19
C LEU A 148 -44.22 14.45 36.22
N ARG A 149 -43.09 15.10 35.88
CA ARG A 149 -42.46 16.11 36.75
C ARG A 149 -43.23 17.43 36.86
N PHE A 150 -44.22 17.66 36.00
CA PHE A 150 -45.04 18.88 36.03
C PHE A 150 -46.42 18.64 36.67
N VAL A 151 -46.77 17.38 36.96
CA VAL A 151 -48.04 16.98 37.59
C VAL A 151 -47.91 16.81 39.12
N TRP A 152 -46.67 16.80 39.62
CA TRP A 152 -46.30 16.84 41.04
C TRP A 152 -45.55 18.13 41.35
#